data_AF-A0A4R4SVT5-F1
#
_entry.id   AF-A0A4R4SVT5-F1
#
_cell.length_a   1.000
_cell.length_b   1.000
_cell.length_c   1.000
_cell.angle_alpha   90.00
_cell.angle_beta   90.00
_cell.angle_gamma   90.00
#
_symmetry.space_group_name_H-M   'P 1'
#
loop_
_entity.id
_entity.type
_entity.pdbx_description
1 polymer ?
#
loop_
_entity_poly.entity_id
_entity_poly.type
_entity_poly.pdbx_seq_one_letter_code
_entity_poly.pdbx_strand_id
1 'polypeptide(L)'
;MNDGGREENRLDDRGRSLELVLYAENREAFVVRAVGTDLLPLRLRLDRAATRDAGASGLGALVTRATKEQFGLDVEYIGLLAAEPGTHRPCLTVCAVARGPQELSGAGTRCRIMSINELTARSGDVERATLFATALSWYRATIVARELPLRVRDAVDKSLLYLENHRSIEDHRWGWNLYMDGHSLGLLSTAEGILAHVHAGVTGDQLEKPVESLESMQNSDGGWQVRKSLVGAHSDQSVTESTCAVLWALHGIGRSDSDPVVAAGLGWLESLQQDGGWASAAPVEGTAPEPQVFPTTCAVRVLARYGRSDTAKGVAWLRAAQHEDGGWGALPAIGGRTQSSSPAYTAYTLVALLTAGVAPNDPAVQRGVAYLRSCFDPDKEEPWEGTAHTSLINPRTSSRLDFRHFATPWALAALTMAGADLSDPIVLTGTDRLLRLQDPDGAWRCSLTPGSRVMWATHDALYALRTVMDTARNDVEPMVLEPYRSEESVALESCAVAVVAGRDRTPARERRRWFQTAWLSVLTVVVALVTLNQLDVFQELLTSSNADKIWAWAATLLVTLLVAVAPNVVGEEYRVWRNRRAGRRTGG
;
A
#
# COMPACT_ATOMS: atom_id res chain seq x y z
N MET A 1 -19.97 -59.56 3.82
CA MET A 1 -20.50 -58.43 4.62
C MET A 1 -19.55 -57.26 4.47
N ASN A 2 -19.78 -56.42 3.46
CA ASN A 2 -18.93 -55.28 3.17
C ASN A 2 -19.82 -54.23 2.48
N ASP A 3 -20.57 -53.48 3.28
CA ASP A 3 -21.47 -52.42 2.77
C ASP A 3 -21.71 -51.32 3.82
N GLY A 4 -20.63 -50.83 4.46
CA GLY A 4 -20.69 -49.75 5.45
C GLY A 4 -19.91 -48.49 5.08
N GLY A 5 -19.24 -48.47 3.92
CA GLY A 5 -18.29 -47.40 3.54
C GLY A 5 -18.74 -46.48 2.41
N ARG A 6 -20.01 -46.56 1.96
CA ARG A 6 -20.51 -45.81 0.79
C ARG A 6 -21.67 -44.85 1.06
N GLU A 7 -22.20 -44.77 2.28
CA GLU A 7 -23.36 -43.93 2.57
C GLU A 7 -23.03 -42.48 2.97
N GLU A 8 -21.80 -42.15 3.40
CA GLU A 8 -21.44 -40.76 3.75
C GLU A 8 -21.16 -39.85 2.55
N ASN A 9 -21.07 -40.40 1.33
CA ASN A 9 -20.66 -39.65 0.14
C ASN A 9 -21.81 -39.30 -0.84
N ARG A 10 -23.07 -39.45 -0.42
CA ARG A 10 -24.24 -39.24 -1.29
C ARG A 10 -25.43 -38.49 -0.68
N LEU A 11 -25.24 -37.75 0.40
CA LEU A 11 -26.27 -36.84 0.94
C LEU A 11 -26.10 -35.42 0.37
N ASP A 12 -26.72 -35.23 -0.80
CA ASP A 12 -27.34 -33.99 -1.30
C ASP A 12 -26.47 -32.71 -1.42
N ASP A 13 -25.63 -32.68 -2.45
CA ASP A 13 -24.85 -31.53 -2.92
C ASP A 13 -25.70 -30.43 -3.63
N ARG A 14 -26.93 -30.20 -3.16
CA ARG A 14 -27.93 -29.32 -3.82
C ARG A 14 -28.14 -27.95 -3.12
N GLY A 15 -27.39 -27.67 -2.05
CA GLY A 15 -27.39 -26.39 -1.33
C GLY A 15 -26.51 -25.32 -1.99
N ARG A 16 -26.82 -24.03 -1.80
CA ARG A 16 -25.85 -22.96 -2.10
C ARG A 16 -24.83 -22.94 -0.95
N SER A 17 -23.53 -22.90 -1.22
CA SER A 17 -22.51 -22.80 -0.16
C SER A 17 -21.48 -21.72 -0.44
N LEU A 18 -20.91 -21.18 0.63
CA LEU A 18 -19.78 -20.25 0.63
C LEU A 18 -18.61 -20.88 1.37
N GLU A 19 -17.40 -20.47 1.02
CA GLU A 19 -16.23 -20.69 1.86
C GLU A 19 -16.07 -19.51 2.81
N LEU A 20 -15.75 -19.81 4.08
CA LEU A 20 -15.55 -18.82 5.12
C LEU A 20 -14.14 -18.97 5.70
N VAL A 21 -13.35 -17.91 5.54
CA VAL A 21 -12.12 -17.69 6.29
C VAL A 21 -12.50 -16.95 7.58
N LEU A 22 -12.51 -17.66 8.70
CA LEU A 22 -12.95 -17.12 9.98
C LEU A 22 -11.75 -16.82 10.88
N TYR A 23 -11.50 -15.54 11.14
CA TYR A 23 -10.52 -15.10 12.11
C TYR A 23 -11.14 -15.05 13.51
N ALA A 24 -10.46 -15.66 14.46
CA ALA A 24 -10.85 -15.78 15.85
C ALA A 24 -10.04 -14.77 16.68
N GLU A 25 -10.57 -13.57 16.87
CA GLU A 25 -9.84 -12.42 17.46
C GLU A 25 -9.21 -12.76 18.82
N ASN A 26 -10.00 -13.28 19.76
CA ASN A 26 -9.53 -13.62 21.13
C ASN A 26 -8.46 -14.72 21.19
N ARG A 27 -8.25 -15.45 20.10
CA ARG A 27 -7.27 -16.54 20.01
C ARG A 27 -6.13 -16.22 19.06
N GLU A 28 -6.18 -15.05 18.41
CA GLU A 28 -5.26 -14.61 17.37
C GLU A 28 -5.00 -15.68 16.29
N ALA A 29 -6.04 -16.42 15.93
CA ALA A 29 -5.94 -17.63 15.12
C ALA A 29 -7.10 -17.75 14.12
N PHE A 30 -7.02 -18.71 13.21
CA PHE A 30 -8.07 -19.04 12.26
C PHE A 30 -8.75 -20.35 12.62
N VAL A 31 -10.06 -20.41 12.36
CA VAL A 31 -10.82 -21.67 12.43
C VAL A 31 -10.77 -22.34 11.07
N VAL A 32 -10.18 -23.53 11.01
CA VAL A 32 -10.02 -24.32 9.78
C VAL A 32 -10.67 -25.68 9.90
N ARG A 33 -11.14 -26.23 8.78
CA ARG A 33 -11.68 -27.59 8.71
C ARG A 33 -10.59 -28.55 8.27
N ALA A 34 -10.38 -29.63 9.02
CA ALA A 34 -9.45 -30.69 8.66
C ALA A 34 -10.16 -31.85 7.93
N VAL A 35 -9.70 -32.19 6.73
CA VAL A 35 -10.17 -33.33 5.93
C VAL A 35 -8.96 -34.18 5.55
N GLY A 36 -8.75 -35.29 6.28
CA GLY A 36 -7.50 -36.04 6.16
C GLY A 36 -6.30 -35.21 6.66
N THR A 37 -5.32 -35.00 5.78
CA THR A 37 -4.16 -34.10 6.01
C THR A 37 -4.47 -32.64 5.68
N ASP A 38 -5.45 -32.41 4.81
CA ASP A 38 -5.72 -31.11 4.21
C ASP A 38 -6.47 -30.19 5.18
N LEU A 39 -6.09 -28.92 5.14
CA LEU A 39 -6.67 -27.83 5.92
C LEU A 39 -7.38 -26.87 4.98
N LEU A 40 -8.67 -26.66 5.24
CA LEU A 40 -9.59 -25.96 4.34
C LEU A 40 -10.29 -24.81 5.08
N PRO A 41 -10.73 -23.76 4.37
CA PRO A 41 -11.72 -22.83 4.88
C PRO A 41 -12.99 -23.55 5.37
N LEU A 42 -13.72 -22.91 6.28
CA LEU A 42 -15.02 -23.40 6.70
C LEU A 42 -16.00 -23.38 5.53
N ARG A 43 -16.97 -24.29 5.53
CA ARG A 43 -18.03 -24.33 4.51
C ARG A 43 -19.34 -23.88 5.15
N LEU A 44 -19.85 -22.73 4.71
CA LEU A 44 -21.17 -22.21 5.09
C LEU A 44 -22.23 -22.72 4.12
N ARG A 45 -23.22 -23.44 4.62
CA ARG A 45 -24.41 -23.79 3.82
C ARG A 45 -25.43 -22.67 3.89
N LEU A 46 -26.05 -22.33 2.75
CA LEU A 46 -27.03 -21.27 2.64
C LEU A 46 -28.41 -21.85 2.30
N ASP A 47 -29.42 -21.45 3.07
CA ASP A 47 -30.81 -21.80 2.81
C ASP A 47 -31.39 -21.00 1.61
N ARG A 48 -32.25 -21.65 0.83
CA ARG A 48 -32.99 -21.05 -0.30
C ARG A 48 -33.95 -19.94 0.15
N ALA A 49 -34.52 -20.03 1.35
CA ALA A 49 -35.38 -18.98 1.89
C ALA A 49 -34.56 -17.74 2.29
N ALA A 50 -33.47 -17.94 3.05
CA ALA A 50 -32.56 -16.88 3.47
C ALA A 50 -31.89 -16.14 2.30
N THR A 51 -31.57 -16.84 1.20
CA THR A 51 -30.99 -16.23 0.00
C THR A 51 -31.97 -15.39 -0.84
N ARG A 52 -33.29 -15.51 -0.62
CA ARG A 52 -34.29 -14.62 -1.25
C ARG A 52 -34.46 -13.31 -0.48
N ASP A 53 -34.43 -13.37 0.86
CA ASP A 53 -34.44 -12.17 1.73
C ASP A 53 -33.13 -11.38 1.66
N ALA A 54 -32.01 -12.03 1.39
CA ALA A 54 -30.69 -11.40 1.29
C ALA A 54 -30.59 -10.34 0.16
N GLY A 55 -31.51 -10.36 -0.82
CA GLY A 55 -31.58 -9.32 -1.85
C GLY A 55 -31.81 -7.91 -1.30
N ALA A 56 -32.33 -7.79 -0.07
CA ALA A 56 -32.54 -6.52 0.62
C ALA A 56 -31.50 -6.19 1.72
N SER A 57 -30.79 -7.20 2.28
CA SER A 57 -29.90 -7.04 3.43
C SER A 57 -28.41 -7.26 3.15
N GLY A 58 -28.03 -7.71 1.96
CA GLY A 58 -26.64 -7.86 1.52
C GLY A 58 -25.93 -9.14 1.99
N LEU A 59 -24.74 -9.39 1.42
CA LEU A 59 -23.95 -10.60 1.66
C LEU A 59 -23.52 -10.75 3.13
N GLY A 60 -23.14 -9.66 3.78
CA GLY A 60 -22.70 -9.67 5.17
C GLY A 60 -23.76 -10.17 6.15
N ALA A 61 -25.01 -9.70 6.03
CA ALA A 61 -26.11 -10.14 6.89
C ALA A 61 -26.40 -11.65 6.74
N LEU A 62 -26.24 -12.17 5.52
CA LEU A 62 -26.39 -13.59 5.23
C LEU A 62 -25.24 -14.42 5.82
N VAL A 63 -23.99 -13.94 5.76
CA VAL A 63 -22.84 -14.59 6.41
C VAL A 63 -23.02 -14.61 7.91
N THR A 64 -23.35 -13.48 8.54
CA THR A 64 -23.56 -13.41 9.99
C THR A 64 -24.65 -14.36 10.47
N ARG A 65 -25.80 -14.39 9.79
CA ARG A 65 -26.91 -15.29 10.14
C ARG A 65 -26.53 -16.77 9.97
N ALA A 66 -25.97 -17.13 8.82
CA ALA A 66 -25.63 -18.51 8.52
C ALA A 66 -24.53 -19.05 9.46
N THR A 67 -23.57 -18.21 9.84
CA THR A 67 -22.54 -18.57 10.82
C THR A 67 -23.12 -18.77 12.22
N LYS A 68 -24.05 -17.91 12.65
CA LYS A 68 -24.75 -18.07 13.93
C LYS A 68 -25.58 -19.36 13.99
N GLU A 69 -26.31 -19.68 12.94
CA GLU A 69 -27.16 -20.88 12.87
C GLU A 69 -26.35 -22.18 12.82
N GLN A 70 -25.23 -22.21 12.08
CA GLN A 70 -24.45 -23.44 11.89
C GLN A 70 -23.38 -23.67 12.95
N PHE A 71 -22.81 -22.60 13.50
CA PHE A 71 -21.65 -22.70 14.40
C PHE A 71 -21.90 -22.06 15.78
N GLY A 72 -23.04 -21.38 15.98
CA GLY A 72 -23.33 -20.67 17.22
C GLY A 72 -22.46 -19.43 17.44
N LEU A 73 -21.80 -18.92 16.40
CA LEU A 73 -20.84 -17.81 16.51
C LEU A 73 -21.46 -16.50 16.00
N ASP A 74 -21.34 -15.46 16.83
CA ASP A 74 -21.57 -14.08 16.39
C ASP A 74 -20.31 -13.57 15.67
N VAL A 75 -20.49 -13.10 14.44
CA VAL A 75 -19.39 -12.66 13.57
C VAL A 75 -19.68 -11.31 12.92
N GLU A 76 -18.63 -10.51 12.76
CA GLU A 76 -18.61 -9.33 11.91
C GLU A 76 -18.04 -9.73 10.55
N TYR A 77 -18.84 -9.50 9.51
CA TYR A 77 -18.40 -9.68 8.12
C TYR A 77 -17.37 -8.62 7.75
N ILE A 78 -16.26 -9.03 7.15
CA ILE A 78 -15.20 -8.13 6.70
C ILE A 78 -15.33 -7.87 5.19
N GLY A 79 -15.43 -8.93 4.38
CA GLY A 79 -15.48 -8.77 2.93
C GLY A 79 -15.41 -10.08 2.14
N LEU A 80 -15.40 -9.96 0.80
CA LEU A 80 -15.16 -11.06 -0.14
C LEU A 80 -13.69 -11.12 -0.55
N LEU A 81 -13.02 -12.24 -0.26
CA LEU A 81 -11.60 -12.45 -0.60
C LEU A 81 -11.39 -12.95 -2.03
N ALA A 82 -12.30 -13.81 -2.50
CA ALA A 82 -12.16 -14.44 -3.81
C ALA A 82 -13.51 -14.87 -4.35
N ALA A 83 -13.61 -14.85 -5.68
CA ALA A 83 -14.79 -15.26 -6.41
C ALA A 83 -14.35 -16.04 -7.65
N GLU A 84 -14.53 -17.36 -7.62
CA GLU A 84 -14.05 -18.26 -8.68
C GLU A 84 -15.21 -18.74 -9.57
N PRO A 85 -15.06 -18.73 -10.89
CA PRO A 85 -16.08 -19.24 -11.80
C PRO A 85 -16.11 -20.77 -11.79
N GLY A 86 -17.17 -21.37 -11.24
CA GLY A 86 -17.40 -22.81 -11.33
C GLY A 86 -18.18 -23.22 -12.58
N THR A 87 -18.10 -24.50 -12.94
CA THR A 87 -18.76 -25.11 -14.13
C THR A 87 -20.27 -24.91 -14.17
N HIS A 88 -20.91 -24.74 -13.01
CA HIS A 88 -22.34 -24.45 -12.89
C HIS A 88 -22.68 -23.27 -11.97
N ARG A 89 -21.82 -22.93 -11.00
CA ARG A 89 -22.02 -21.83 -10.03
C ARG A 89 -20.68 -21.28 -9.54
N PRO A 90 -20.58 -19.97 -9.25
CA PRO A 90 -19.37 -19.40 -8.68
C PRO A 90 -19.14 -19.89 -7.24
N CYS A 91 -17.88 -20.15 -6.90
CA CYS A 91 -17.44 -20.37 -5.51
C CYS A 91 -17.01 -19.02 -4.94
N LEU A 92 -17.64 -18.60 -3.85
CA LEU A 92 -17.30 -17.34 -3.18
C LEU A 92 -16.62 -17.66 -1.86
N THR A 93 -15.49 -17.01 -1.61
CA THR A 93 -14.74 -17.11 -0.36
C THR A 93 -14.78 -15.77 0.35
N VAL A 94 -15.40 -15.75 1.53
CA VAL A 94 -15.60 -14.56 2.36
C VAL A 94 -14.73 -14.61 3.60
N CYS A 95 -14.42 -13.44 4.17
CA CYS A 95 -13.81 -13.33 5.49
C CYS A 95 -14.77 -12.71 6.51
N ALA A 96 -14.67 -13.21 7.74
CA ALA A 96 -15.35 -12.64 8.89
C ALA A 96 -14.48 -12.81 10.14
N VAL A 97 -14.76 -11.99 11.16
CA VAL A 97 -14.13 -12.08 12.48
C VAL A 97 -15.16 -12.49 13.54
N ALA A 98 -14.79 -13.46 14.38
CA ALA A 98 -15.58 -13.87 15.55
C ALA A 98 -15.09 -13.15 16.82
N ARG A 99 -16.00 -12.42 17.48
CA ARG A 99 -15.74 -11.73 18.76
C ARG A 99 -16.37 -12.53 19.91
N GLY A 100 -15.57 -13.03 20.86
CA GLY A 100 -16.06 -13.82 22.01
C GLY A 100 -15.35 -15.17 22.23
N PRO A 101 -15.62 -15.89 23.33
CA PRO A 101 -15.05 -17.22 23.56
C PRO A 101 -15.58 -18.19 22.51
N GLN A 102 -14.68 -18.71 21.66
CA GLN A 102 -15.08 -19.62 20.57
C GLN A 102 -15.31 -21.04 21.10
N GLU A 103 -16.48 -21.27 21.70
CA GLU A 103 -17.01 -22.62 21.87
C GLU A 103 -17.86 -22.98 20.65
N LEU A 104 -17.24 -23.69 19.69
CA LEU A 104 -17.94 -24.19 18.51
C LEU A 104 -19.03 -25.19 18.93
N SER A 105 -20.28 -24.72 18.96
CA SER A 105 -21.42 -25.56 19.30
C SER A 105 -21.92 -26.28 18.03
N GLY A 106 -21.93 -27.62 18.04
CA GLY A 106 -22.59 -28.41 16.99
C GLY A 106 -21.73 -28.85 15.79
N ALA A 107 -20.41 -28.66 15.80
CA ALA A 107 -19.56 -29.10 14.70
C ALA A 107 -19.28 -30.62 14.77
N GLY A 108 -20.12 -31.43 14.13
CA GLY A 108 -19.82 -32.83 13.77
C GLY A 108 -18.69 -32.97 12.73
N THR A 109 -17.72 -32.06 12.71
CA THR A 109 -16.65 -31.96 11.69
C THR A 109 -15.36 -31.55 12.39
N ARG A 110 -14.22 -32.17 12.05
CA ARG A 110 -12.92 -31.95 12.69
C ARG A 110 -12.39 -30.52 12.44
N CYS A 111 -12.89 -29.51 13.13
CA CYS A 111 -12.36 -28.15 13.10
C CYS A 111 -11.11 -28.04 13.98
N ARG A 112 -10.16 -27.20 13.57
CA ARG A 112 -8.95 -26.85 14.32
C ARG A 112 -8.82 -25.33 14.39
N ILE A 113 -8.23 -24.84 15.48
CA ILE A 113 -7.85 -23.43 15.63
C ILE A 113 -6.34 -23.36 15.44
N MET A 114 -5.88 -22.56 14.49
CA MET A 114 -4.46 -22.47 14.12
C MET A 114 -4.06 -21.03 13.85
N SER A 115 -2.95 -20.60 14.42
CA SER A 115 -2.33 -19.30 14.14
C SER A 115 -1.89 -19.20 12.67
N ILE A 116 -1.68 -17.96 12.21
CA ILE A 116 -1.16 -17.73 10.85
C ILE A 116 0.21 -18.37 10.64
N ASN A 117 1.05 -18.42 11.68
CA ASN A 117 2.38 -19.04 11.63
C ASN A 117 2.28 -20.56 11.46
N GLU A 118 1.37 -21.23 12.18
CA GLU A 118 1.14 -22.67 12.04
C GLU A 118 0.58 -23.03 10.66
N LEU A 119 -0.34 -22.20 10.12
CA LEU A 119 -0.87 -22.38 8.77
C LEU A 119 0.22 -22.17 7.70
N THR A 120 1.07 -21.16 7.87
CA THR A 120 2.17 -20.87 6.94
C THR A 120 3.23 -21.98 6.95
N ALA A 121 3.58 -22.48 8.14
CA ALA A 121 4.50 -23.61 8.30
C ALA A 121 3.98 -24.90 7.65
N ARG A 122 2.65 -25.03 7.52
CA ARG A 122 1.97 -26.16 6.86
C ARG A 122 1.37 -25.77 5.51
N SER A 123 1.93 -24.77 4.83
CA SER A 123 1.38 -24.26 3.56
C SER A 123 1.15 -25.33 2.49
N GLY A 124 1.93 -26.43 2.48
CA GLY A 124 1.71 -27.58 1.59
C GLY A 124 0.44 -28.40 1.89
N ASP A 125 -0.07 -28.34 3.11
CA ASP A 125 -1.32 -28.98 3.54
C ASP A 125 -2.52 -28.01 3.54
N VAL A 126 -2.29 -26.70 3.36
CA VAL A 126 -3.32 -25.66 3.44
C VAL A 126 -3.78 -25.29 2.04
N GLU A 127 -5.01 -25.63 1.70
CA GLU A 127 -5.61 -25.17 0.45
C GLU A 127 -5.79 -23.64 0.51
N ARG A 128 -5.25 -22.94 -0.50
CA ARG A 128 -5.39 -21.47 -0.66
C ARG A 128 -4.87 -20.68 0.56
N ALA A 129 -3.68 -21.05 1.05
CA ALA A 129 -3.01 -20.43 2.20
C ALA A 129 -2.95 -18.89 2.15
N THR A 130 -2.81 -18.30 0.96
CA THR A 130 -2.76 -16.84 0.75
C THR A 130 -4.03 -16.12 1.20
N LEU A 131 -5.19 -16.78 1.18
CA LEU A 131 -6.46 -16.19 1.63
C LEU A 131 -6.46 -15.90 3.13
N PHE A 132 -5.81 -16.74 3.94
CA PHE A 132 -5.70 -16.53 5.38
C PHE A 132 -4.82 -15.32 5.70
N ALA A 133 -3.69 -15.18 5.01
CA ALA A 133 -2.82 -14.02 5.14
C ALA A 133 -3.55 -12.72 4.71
N THR A 134 -4.24 -12.76 3.57
CA THR A 134 -5.03 -11.62 3.06
C THR A 134 -6.15 -11.22 4.02
N ALA A 135 -6.88 -12.21 4.57
CA ALA A 135 -7.92 -11.96 5.57
C ALA A 135 -7.37 -11.32 6.84
N LEU A 136 -6.20 -11.76 7.33
CA LEU A 136 -5.56 -11.18 8.49
C LEU A 136 -5.14 -9.73 8.22
N SER A 137 -4.56 -9.45 7.05
CA SER A 137 -4.17 -8.10 6.64
C SER A 137 -5.36 -7.16 6.55
N TRP A 138 -6.47 -7.59 5.93
CA TRP A 138 -7.70 -6.79 5.84
C TRP A 138 -8.32 -6.53 7.22
N TYR A 139 -8.35 -7.56 8.08
CA TYR A 139 -8.80 -7.40 9.46
C TYR A 139 -7.97 -6.36 10.21
N ARG A 140 -6.64 -6.49 10.18
CA ARG A 140 -5.71 -5.55 10.83
C ARG A 140 -5.87 -4.13 10.28
N ALA A 141 -5.98 -3.99 8.96
CA ALA A 141 -6.22 -2.70 8.31
C ALA A 141 -7.52 -2.06 8.81
N THR A 142 -8.59 -2.83 9.00
CA THR A 142 -9.87 -2.34 9.52
C THR A 142 -9.75 -1.82 10.95
N ILE A 143 -9.04 -2.53 11.83
CA ILE A 143 -8.80 -2.09 13.21
C ILE A 143 -7.95 -0.82 13.23
N VAL A 144 -6.81 -0.85 12.53
CA VAL A 144 -5.89 0.29 12.49
C VAL A 144 -6.60 1.53 11.92
N ALA A 145 -7.32 1.41 10.81
CA ALA A 145 -7.94 2.56 10.17
C ALA A 145 -9.00 3.26 11.04
N ARG A 146 -9.73 2.49 11.85
CA ARG A 146 -10.73 3.02 12.79
C ARG A 146 -10.10 3.77 13.96
N GLU A 147 -9.00 3.24 14.50
CA GLU A 147 -8.38 3.78 15.72
C GLU A 147 -7.30 4.84 15.44
N LEU A 148 -6.69 4.80 14.26
CA LEU A 148 -5.50 5.58 13.93
C LEU A 148 -5.68 7.10 14.14
N PRO A 149 -6.77 7.76 13.69
CA PRO A 149 -6.94 9.20 13.91
C PRO A 149 -6.94 9.59 15.41
N LEU A 150 -7.57 8.76 16.25
CA LEU A 150 -7.64 9.00 17.69
C LEU A 150 -6.29 8.75 18.36
N ARG A 151 -5.60 7.66 17.98
CA ARG A 151 -4.27 7.34 18.50
C ARG A 151 -3.24 8.40 18.13
N VAL A 152 -3.29 8.93 16.90
CA VAL A 152 -2.40 10.03 16.48
C VAL A 152 -2.69 11.29 17.28
N ARG A 153 -3.96 11.66 17.47
CA ARG A 153 -4.33 12.83 18.28
C ARG A 153 -3.84 12.70 19.73
N ASP A 154 -4.13 11.57 20.37
CA ASP A 154 -3.69 11.28 21.73
C ASP A 154 -2.16 11.31 21.85
N ALA A 155 -1.44 10.77 20.86
CA ALA A 155 0.01 10.84 20.83
C ALA A 155 0.54 12.28 20.72
N VAL A 156 -0.07 13.11 19.86
CA VAL A 156 0.28 14.53 19.72
C VAL A 156 0.04 15.28 21.04
N ASP A 157 -1.13 15.10 21.65
CA ASP A 157 -1.50 15.76 22.90
C ASP A 157 -0.54 15.39 24.05
N LYS A 158 -0.20 14.10 24.18
CA LYS A 158 0.78 13.63 25.16
C LYS A 158 2.17 14.21 24.92
N SER A 159 2.62 14.27 23.67
CA SER A 159 3.91 14.88 23.36
C SER A 159 3.93 16.37 23.67
N LEU A 160 2.86 17.12 23.39
CA LEU A 160 2.79 18.53 23.77
C LEU A 160 2.89 18.72 25.29
N LEU A 161 2.15 17.92 26.06
CA LEU A 161 2.22 17.94 27.53
C LEU A 161 3.63 17.56 28.02
N TYR A 162 4.27 16.57 27.40
CA TYR A 162 5.64 16.19 27.70
C TYR A 162 6.61 17.35 27.47
N LEU A 163 6.51 18.03 26.33
CA LEU A 163 7.35 19.18 26.00
C LEU A 163 7.15 20.35 26.97
N GLU A 164 5.91 20.62 27.38
CA GLU A 164 5.60 21.66 28.37
C GLU A 164 6.27 21.37 29.71
N ASN A 165 6.19 20.12 30.19
CA ASN A 165 6.74 19.70 31.49
C ASN A 165 8.28 19.66 31.54
N HIS A 166 8.96 19.63 30.39
CA HIS A 166 10.42 19.50 30.31
C HIS A 166 11.10 20.72 29.65
N ARG A 167 10.45 21.89 29.72
CA ARG A 167 11.08 23.16 29.32
C ARG A 167 12.31 23.45 30.18
N SER A 168 13.34 23.97 29.53
CA SER A 168 14.58 24.44 30.17
C SER A 168 14.63 25.96 30.16
N ILE A 169 15.12 26.54 31.26
CA ILE A 169 15.33 27.99 31.40
C ILE A 169 16.77 28.23 31.86
N GLU A 170 17.55 28.95 31.06
CA GLU A 170 18.95 29.29 31.33
C GLU A 170 19.18 30.76 30.96
N ASP A 171 19.71 31.58 31.86
CA ASP A 171 20.00 33.01 31.62
C ASP A 171 18.84 33.79 30.98
N HIS A 172 17.63 33.63 31.53
CA HIS A 172 16.36 34.20 31.02
C HIS A 172 15.92 33.71 29.63
N ARG A 173 16.65 32.78 29.01
CA ARG A 173 16.28 32.12 27.76
C ARG A 173 15.49 30.85 28.03
N TRP A 174 14.58 30.55 27.12
CA TRP A 174 13.61 29.46 27.21
C TRP A 174 13.82 28.49 26.05
N GLY A 175 13.56 27.22 26.28
CA GLY A 175 13.59 26.21 25.23
C GLY A 175 13.67 24.81 25.80
N TRP A 176 14.47 23.95 25.17
CA TRP A 176 14.57 22.54 25.53
C TRP A 176 16.02 22.04 25.55
N ASN A 177 16.24 21.01 26.35
CA ASN A 177 17.50 20.26 26.38
C ASN A 177 17.42 19.04 25.47
N LEU A 178 18.57 18.57 24.96
CA LEU A 178 18.67 17.32 24.21
C LEU A 178 18.05 16.14 24.95
N TYR A 179 18.34 15.99 26.24
CA TYR A 179 17.90 14.87 27.08
C TYR A 179 16.65 15.18 27.91
N MET A 180 16.00 16.32 27.64
CA MET A 180 14.73 16.67 28.28
C MET A 180 14.80 16.69 29.81
N ASP A 181 15.94 17.09 30.39
CA ASP A 181 16.16 17.09 31.84
C ASP A 181 15.76 18.41 32.54
N GLY A 182 15.41 19.44 31.76
CA GLY A 182 15.00 20.76 32.26
C GLY A 182 16.14 21.64 32.80
N HIS A 183 17.41 21.23 32.69
CA HIS A 183 18.52 21.88 33.38
C HIS A 183 19.39 22.79 32.51
N SER A 184 19.49 22.53 31.21
CA SER A 184 20.34 23.35 30.32
C SER A 184 19.73 23.56 28.95
N LEU A 185 19.98 24.71 28.36
CA LEU A 185 19.40 25.05 27.07
C LEU A 185 20.21 24.44 25.92
N GLY A 186 19.54 23.61 25.10
CA GLY A 186 20.06 23.11 23.84
C GLY A 186 19.51 23.93 22.68
N LEU A 187 20.36 24.57 21.90
CA LEU A 187 19.92 25.40 20.76
C LEU A 187 19.21 24.57 19.70
N LEU A 188 19.84 23.49 19.22
CA LEU A 188 19.24 22.57 18.25
C LEU A 188 17.94 21.96 18.79
N SER A 189 17.95 21.51 20.05
CA SER A 189 16.78 20.97 20.74
C SER A 189 15.67 22.02 20.91
N THR A 190 16.01 23.29 21.03
CA THR A 190 15.02 24.38 21.10
C THR A 190 14.35 24.59 19.75
N ALA A 191 15.11 24.55 18.65
CA ALA A 191 14.55 24.60 17.30
C ALA A 191 13.64 23.38 17.02
N GLU A 192 14.07 22.18 17.39
CA GLU A 192 13.27 20.95 17.32
C GLU A 192 12.00 21.03 18.17
N GLY A 193 12.09 21.63 19.37
CA GLY A 193 10.94 21.87 20.24
C GLY A 193 9.90 22.80 19.61
N ILE A 194 10.34 23.89 18.99
CA ILE A 194 9.45 24.79 18.24
C ILE A 194 8.82 24.05 17.05
N LEU A 195 9.61 23.32 16.27
CA LEU A 195 9.11 22.54 15.13
C LEU A 195 8.10 21.47 15.56
N ALA A 196 8.34 20.78 16.69
CA ALA A 196 7.40 19.82 17.26
C ALA A 196 6.03 20.45 17.54
N HIS A 197 6.00 21.67 18.09
CA HIS A 197 4.76 22.42 18.31
C HIS A 197 4.12 22.85 16.98
N VAL A 198 4.91 23.30 16.00
CA VAL A 198 4.43 23.66 14.66
C VAL A 198 3.78 22.44 13.98
N HIS A 199 4.40 21.26 14.06
CA HIS A 199 3.87 20.01 13.50
C HIS A 199 2.60 19.52 14.22
N ALA A 200 2.49 19.80 15.52
CA ALA A 200 1.28 19.59 16.29
C ALA A 200 0.16 20.60 15.99
N GLY A 201 0.43 21.64 15.18
CA GLY A 201 -0.54 22.68 14.83
C GLY A 201 -0.73 23.75 15.92
N VAL A 202 0.21 23.87 16.86
CA VAL A 202 0.19 24.92 17.88
C VAL A 202 0.58 26.26 17.24
N THR A 203 -0.21 27.28 17.51
CA THR A 203 0.06 28.68 17.12
C THR A 203 -0.04 29.60 18.32
N GLY A 204 0.76 30.66 18.37
CA GLY A 204 0.63 31.75 19.35
C GLY A 204 1.76 31.82 20.39
N ASP A 205 1.47 32.53 21.48
CA ASP A 205 2.43 33.08 22.46
C ASP A 205 3.31 32.03 23.15
N GLN A 206 2.92 30.75 23.16
CA GLN A 206 3.71 29.68 23.80
C GLN A 206 5.10 29.49 23.20
N LEU A 207 5.29 29.92 21.94
CA LEU A 207 6.54 29.82 21.18
C LEU A 207 7.37 31.10 21.21
N GLU A 208 6.82 32.22 21.69
CA GLU A 208 7.49 33.53 21.67
C GLU A 208 8.84 33.49 22.38
N LYS A 209 8.88 33.07 23.65
CA LYS A 209 10.12 33.04 24.42
C LYS A 209 11.19 32.08 23.86
N PRO A 210 10.85 30.84 23.44
CA PRO A 210 11.81 29.99 22.73
C PRO A 210 12.35 30.61 21.44
N VAL A 211 11.52 31.32 20.67
CA VAL A 211 11.93 32.00 19.43
C VAL A 211 12.88 33.15 19.74
N GLU A 212 12.53 34.04 20.67
CA GLU A 212 13.41 35.12 21.14
C GLU A 212 14.76 34.59 21.63
N SER A 213 14.73 33.43 22.28
CA SER A 213 15.94 32.77 22.75
C SER A 213 16.83 32.33 21.59
N LEU A 214 16.28 31.71 20.54
CA LEU A 214 17.04 31.35 19.34
C LEU A 214 17.59 32.58 18.61
N GLU A 215 16.79 33.63 18.45
CA GLU A 215 17.19 34.89 17.82
C GLU A 215 18.38 35.52 18.59
N SER A 216 18.33 35.53 19.93
CA SER A 216 19.41 36.05 20.78
C SER A 216 20.71 35.22 20.78
N MET A 217 20.65 34.00 20.23
CA MET A 217 21.78 33.05 20.17
C MET A 217 22.41 32.95 18.78
N GLN A 218 22.00 33.80 17.84
CA GLN A 218 22.65 33.90 16.54
C GLN A 218 24.07 34.48 16.69
N ASN A 219 25.03 33.85 16.04
CA ASN A 219 26.40 34.34 16.01
C ASN A 219 26.54 35.57 15.10
N SER A 220 27.61 36.35 15.28
CA SER A 220 27.86 37.54 14.45
C SER A 220 28.10 37.23 12.98
N ASP A 221 28.40 35.98 12.64
CA ASP A 221 28.53 35.51 11.25
C ASP A 221 27.17 35.17 10.61
N GLY A 222 26.07 35.20 11.38
CA GLY A 222 24.72 34.87 10.94
C GLY A 222 24.31 33.42 11.22
N GLY A 223 25.24 32.52 11.52
CA GLY A 223 24.92 31.12 11.79
C GLY A 223 24.57 30.85 13.26
N TRP A 224 24.25 29.59 13.56
CA TRP A 224 23.99 29.10 14.92
C TRP A 224 24.89 27.92 15.27
N GLN A 225 25.33 27.88 16.53
CA GLN A 225 26.30 26.91 17.05
C GLN A 225 25.66 25.68 17.71
N VAL A 226 26.51 24.72 18.13
CA VAL A 226 26.16 23.66 19.08
C VAL A 226 27.14 23.73 20.25
N ARG A 227 26.73 24.33 21.36
CA ARG A 227 27.66 24.72 22.44
C ARG A 227 28.12 23.56 23.33
N LYS A 228 27.17 22.83 23.91
CA LYS A 228 27.43 21.87 25.02
C LYS A 228 27.36 20.39 24.62
N SER A 229 26.66 20.04 23.54
CA SER A 229 26.45 18.63 23.12
C SER A 229 27.56 18.10 22.20
N LEU A 230 28.80 18.58 22.37
CA LEU A 230 29.95 18.15 21.58
C LEU A 230 30.76 17.11 22.34
N VAL A 231 31.28 16.12 21.60
CA VAL A 231 32.34 15.23 22.08
C VAL A 231 33.66 16.00 21.98
N GLY A 232 34.33 16.19 23.11
CA GLY A 232 35.55 17.00 23.21
C GLY A 232 35.28 18.36 23.84
N ALA A 233 35.95 19.42 23.36
CA ALA A 233 35.78 20.76 23.93
C ALA A 233 34.52 21.45 23.40
N HIS A 234 34.07 22.49 24.11
CA HIS A 234 33.05 23.42 23.61
C HIS A 234 33.53 24.14 22.34
N SER A 235 32.59 24.48 21.46
CA SER A 235 32.84 25.28 20.27
C SER A 235 31.71 26.28 20.10
N ASP A 236 32.07 27.53 19.81
CA ASP A 236 31.13 28.59 19.45
C ASP A 236 31.01 28.76 17.92
N GLN A 237 31.52 27.79 17.15
CA GLN A 237 31.40 27.82 15.70
C GLN A 237 29.96 27.53 15.27
N SER A 238 29.50 28.30 14.28
CA SER A 238 28.27 28.05 13.56
C SER A 238 28.34 26.71 12.81
N VAL A 239 27.23 25.96 12.86
CA VAL A 239 27.09 24.60 12.32
C VAL A 239 25.91 24.58 11.36
N THR A 240 26.08 23.91 10.22
CA THR A 240 25.07 23.86 9.14
C THR A 240 23.75 23.30 9.64
N GLU A 241 23.78 22.19 10.35
CA GLU A 241 22.60 21.48 10.84
C GLU A 241 21.82 22.34 11.85
N SER A 242 22.54 23.00 12.77
CA SER A 242 21.96 23.91 13.77
C SER A 242 21.31 25.12 13.11
N THR A 243 22.03 25.76 12.18
CA THR A 243 21.53 26.91 11.40
C THR A 243 20.30 26.53 10.60
N CYS A 244 20.31 25.36 9.94
CA CYS A 244 19.17 24.86 9.18
C CYS A 244 17.96 24.55 10.07
N ALA A 245 18.17 23.95 11.24
CA ALA A 245 17.07 23.66 12.17
C ALA A 245 16.41 24.95 12.68
N VAL A 246 17.19 25.96 13.04
CA VAL A 246 16.66 27.27 13.45
C VAL A 246 15.91 27.95 12.31
N LEU A 247 16.50 28.02 11.11
CA LEU A 247 15.84 28.61 9.95
C LEU A 247 14.55 27.87 9.58
N TRP A 248 14.50 26.54 9.76
CA TRP A 248 13.28 25.76 9.56
C TRP A 248 12.23 26.08 10.63
N ALA A 249 12.61 26.19 11.90
CA ALA A 249 11.71 26.60 12.97
C ALA A 249 11.11 28.00 12.71
N LEU A 250 11.96 28.96 12.32
CA LEU A 250 11.55 30.33 11.97
C LEU A 250 10.60 30.35 10.75
N HIS A 251 10.87 29.55 9.72
CA HIS A 251 9.96 29.38 8.59
C HIS A 251 8.61 28.79 9.05
N GLY A 252 8.65 27.79 9.94
CA GLY A 252 7.47 27.10 10.45
C GLY A 252 6.50 28.01 11.21
N ILE A 253 7.02 29.05 11.86
CA ILE A 253 6.21 30.09 12.54
C ILE A 253 5.88 31.29 11.63
N GLY A 254 6.26 31.24 10.35
CA GLY A 254 5.91 32.25 9.35
C GLY A 254 6.89 33.42 9.21
N ARG A 255 8.13 33.32 9.70
CA ARG A 255 9.17 34.32 9.39
C ARG A 255 9.56 34.22 7.90
N SER A 256 9.65 35.36 7.23
CA SER A 256 10.07 35.45 5.83
C SER A 256 11.57 35.70 5.71
N ASP A 257 12.08 35.60 4.48
CA ASP A 257 13.48 35.91 4.15
C ASP A 257 13.85 37.40 4.30
N SER A 258 12.84 38.27 4.46
CA SER A 258 13.04 39.69 4.80
C SER A 258 13.34 39.96 6.28
N ASP A 259 13.10 38.98 7.16
CA ASP A 259 13.46 39.09 8.57
C ASP A 259 14.99 39.13 8.71
N PRO A 260 15.59 40.15 9.38
CA PRO A 260 17.04 40.30 9.45
C PRO A 260 17.78 39.08 10.02
N VAL A 261 17.17 38.39 10.99
CA VAL A 261 17.74 37.18 11.60
C VAL A 261 17.78 36.05 10.58
N VAL A 262 16.67 35.85 9.86
CA VAL A 262 16.57 34.84 8.80
C VAL A 262 17.52 35.16 7.65
N ALA A 263 17.56 36.42 7.20
CA ALA A 263 18.41 36.86 6.10
C ALA A 263 19.90 36.63 6.40
N ALA A 264 20.34 36.92 7.61
CA ALA A 264 21.71 36.66 8.05
C ALA A 264 22.04 35.16 8.06
N GLY A 265 21.12 34.32 8.54
CA GLY A 265 21.27 32.86 8.53
C GLY A 265 21.33 32.26 7.13
N LEU A 266 20.45 32.71 6.24
CA LEU A 266 20.45 32.31 4.83
C LEU A 266 21.75 32.74 4.15
N GLY A 267 22.20 33.97 4.37
CA GLY A 267 23.46 34.47 3.81
C GLY A 267 24.68 33.68 4.28
N TRP A 268 24.72 33.31 5.57
CA TRP A 268 25.76 32.43 6.11
C TRP A 268 25.75 31.06 5.42
N LEU A 269 24.56 30.45 5.29
CA LEU A 269 24.41 29.13 4.67
C LEU A 269 24.82 29.11 3.19
N GLU A 270 24.43 30.14 2.43
CA GLU A 270 24.79 30.30 1.02
C GLU A 270 26.31 30.49 0.85
N SER A 271 26.95 31.24 1.77
CA SER A 271 28.40 31.45 1.75
C SER A 271 29.21 30.17 1.97
N LEU A 272 28.62 29.14 2.58
CA LEU A 272 29.27 27.87 2.92
C LEU A 272 29.15 26.82 1.81
N GLN A 273 28.36 27.06 0.76
CA GLN A 273 28.15 26.10 -0.32
C GLN A 273 29.45 25.79 -1.08
N GLN A 274 29.78 24.51 -1.23
CA GLN A 274 30.94 24.00 -1.98
C GLN A 274 30.46 23.11 -3.14
N ASP A 275 30.37 23.67 -4.34
CA ASP A 275 29.88 22.97 -5.54
C ASP A 275 28.55 22.24 -5.34
N GLY A 276 27.65 22.85 -4.56
CA GLY A 276 26.34 22.31 -4.19
C GLY A 276 26.33 21.43 -2.93
N GLY A 277 27.48 21.06 -2.39
CA GLY A 277 27.57 20.35 -1.11
C GLY A 277 27.76 21.29 0.08
N TRP A 278 27.37 20.84 1.27
CA TRP A 278 27.66 21.52 2.54
C TRP A 278 28.36 20.59 3.51
N ALA A 279 29.32 21.13 4.25
CA ALA A 279 29.92 20.48 5.41
C ALA A 279 29.17 20.88 6.69
N SER A 280 29.34 20.12 7.78
CA SER A 280 28.76 20.49 9.08
C SER A 280 29.37 21.77 9.66
N ALA A 281 30.65 22.03 9.40
CA ALA A 281 31.40 23.14 9.99
C ALA A 281 31.80 24.18 8.95
N ALA A 282 31.82 25.44 9.36
CA ALA A 282 32.48 26.50 8.60
C ALA A 282 34.00 26.23 8.49
N PRO A 283 34.65 26.66 7.40
CA PRO A 283 36.10 26.60 7.28
C PRO A 283 36.74 27.42 8.40
N VAL A 284 37.75 26.84 9.05
CA VAL A 284 38.64 27.57 9.95
C VAL A 284 39.99 27.66 9.26
N GLU A 285 40.77 28.70 9.55
CA GLU A 285 42.07 28.91 8.89
C GLU A 285 42.91 27.62 8.85
N GLY A 286 43.30 27.20 7.64
CA GLY A 286 44.06 25.98 7.39
C GLY A 286 43.23 24.69 7.22
N THR A 287 41.89 24.75 7.22
CA THR A 287 41.03 23.57 7.03
C THR A 287 40.08 23.71 5.84
N ALA A 288 39.74 22.56 5.25
CA ALA A 288 38.76 22.44 4.17
C ALA A 288 37.75 21.34 4.54
N PRO A 289 36.66 21.69 5.26
CA PRO A 289 35.64 20.73 5.64
C PRO A 289 34.94 20.19 4.39
N GLU A 290 34.93 18.86 4.22
CA GLU A 290 34.30 18.23 3.07
C GLU A 290 32.77 18.21 3.20
N PRO A 291 32.04 18.42 2.09
CA PRO A 291 30.61 18.21 2.06
C PRO A 291 30.18 16.79 2.41
N GLN A 292 29.09 16.69 3.17
CA GLN A 292 28.48 15.43 3.57
C GLN A 292 26.98 15.41 3.24
N VAL A 293 26.39 14.22 3.22
CA VAL A 293 24.99 14.06 2.82
C VAL A 293 24.07 14.80 3.79
N PHE A 294 24.16 14.54 5.09
CA PHE A 294 23.25 15.12 6.08
C PHE A 294 23.21 16.67 6.09
N PRO A 295 24.32 17.40 6.27
CA PRO A 295 24.32 18.87 6.19
C PRO A 295 23.80 19.38 4.83
N THR A 296 24.12 18.71 3.72
CA THR A 296 23.59 19.07 2.40
C THR A 296 22.06 18.92 2.34
N THR A 297 21.50 17.83 2.87
CA THR A 297 20.04 17.65 2.92
C THR A 297 19.35 18.71 3.77
N CYS A 298 19.93 19.09 4.90
CA CYS A 298 19.44 20.17 5.75
C CYS A 298 19.44 21.51 5.00
N ALA A 299 20.55 21.84 4.33
CA ALA A 299 20.69 23.07 3.56
C ALA A 299 19.70 23.13 2.39
N VAL A 300 19.62 22.09 1.57
CA VAL A 300 18.69 21.99 0.44
C VAL A 300 17.25 22.14 0.92
N ARG A 301 16.86 21.45 2.00
CA ARG A 301 15.50 21.52 2.55
C ARG A 301 15.14 22.94 2.97
N VAL A 302 16.02 23.64 3.66
CA VAL A 302 15.74 25.00 4.16
C VAL A 302 15.77 26.03 3.04
N LEU A 303 16.79 25.99 2.17
CA LEU A 303 16.88 26.91 1.03
C LEU A 303 15.67 26.77 0.10
N ALA A 304 15.18 25.54 -0.11
CA ALA A 304 13.96 25.28 -0.87
C ALA A 304 12.72 25.95 -0.24
N ARG A 305 12.58 25.87 1.09
CA ARG A 305 11.45 26.49 1.83
C ARG A 305 11.42 28.00 1.67
N TYR A 306 12.58 28.64 1.65
CA TYR A 306 12.71 30.08 1.39
C TYR A 306 12.82 30.44 -0.10
N GLY A 307 12.62 29.50 -1.02
CA GLY A 307 12.64 29.76 -2.46
C GLY A 307 13.99 30.23 -3.01
N ARG A 308 15.10 29.86 -2.37
CA ARG A 308 16.45 30.29 -2.75
C ARG A 308 16.97 29.51 -3.96
N SER A 309 17.64 30.18 -4.89
CA SER A 309 18.15 29.58 -6.14
C SER A 309 19.28 28.57 -5.92
N ASP A 310 20.06 28.73 -4.85
CA ASP A 310 21.22 27.87 -4.55
C ASP A 310 20.84 26.42 -4.26
N THR A 311 19.56 26.17 -3.95
CA THR A 311 18.94 24.85 -3.86
C THR A 311 19.23 23.97 -5.08
N ALA A 312 19.27 24.55 -6.29
CA ALA A 312 19.45 23.79 -7.52
C ALA A 312 20.80 23.06 -7.59
N LYS A 313 21.87 23.69 -7.12
CA LYS A 313 23.20 23.07 -7.04
C LYS A 313 23.23 21.95 -6.01
N GLY A 314 22.55 22.15 -4.87
CA GLY A 314 22.44 21.10 -3.85
C GLY A 314 21.64 19.88 -4.31
N VAL A 315 20.56 20.09 -5.06
CA VAL A 315 19.83 19.00 -5.72
C VAL A 315 20.74 18.22 -6.67
N ALA A 316 21.55 18.92 -7.49
CA ALA A 316 22.49 18.27 -8.39
C ALA A 316 23.56 17.47 -7.64
N TRP A 317 24.11 18.03 -6.55
CA TRP A 317 25.07 17.35 -5.70
C TRP A 317 24.49 16.08 -5.06
N LEU A 318 23.27 16.16 -4.50
CA LEU A 318 22.61 15.00 -3.89
C LEU A 318 22.35 13.88 -4.91
N ARG A 319 21.96 14.21 -6.15
CA ARG A 319 21.83 13.20 -7.22
C ARG A 319 23.17 12.50 -7.49
N ALA A 320 24.28 13.24 -7.55
CA ALA A 320 25.60 12.68 -7.76
C ALA A 320 26.13 11.90 -6.54
N ALA A 321 25.64 12.21 -5.34
CA ALA A 321 26.02 11.54 -4.10
C ALA A 321 25.33 10.17 -3.91
N GLN A 322 24.33 9.81 -4.72
CA GLN A 322 23.56 8.57 -4.60
C GLN A 322 24.42 7.34 -4.91
N HIS A 323 24.29 6.28 -4.11
CA HIS A 323 25.04 5.04 -4.26
C HIS A 323 24.40 4.13 -5.33
N GLU A 324 25.11 3.08 -5.74
CA GLU A 324 24.63 2.13 -6.78
C GLU A 324 23.38 1.36 -6.35
N ASP A 325 23.22 1.09 -5.05
CA ASP A 325 22.03 0.46 -4.47
C ASP A 325 20.78 1.35 -4.45
N GLY A 326 20.92 2.62 -4.82
CA GLY A 326 19.84 3.61 -4.87
C GLY A 326 19.65 4.40 -3.58
N GLY A 327 20.37 4.07 -2.51
CA GLY A 327 20.34 4.82 -1.26
C GLY A 327 21.40 5.92 -1.18
N TRP A 328 21.45 6.55 -0.01
CA TRP A 328 22.50 7.48 0.42
C TRP A 328 23.07 7.04 1.76
N GLY A 329 24.38 7.21 1.94
CA GLY A 329 25.08 7.06 3.22
C GLY A 329 25.41 8.41 3.87
N ALA A 330 26.19 8.40 4.96
CA ALA A 330 26.69 9.64 5.57
C ALA A 330 27.60 10.41 4.60
N LEU A 331 28.40 9.66 3.84
CA LEU A 331 29.35 10.14 2.86
C LEU A 331 28.83 9.92 1.43
N PRO A 332 29.15 10.81 0.48
CA PRO A 332 28.73 10.66 -0.91
C PRO A 332 29.44 9.48 -1.58
N ALA A 333 28.81 8.87 -2.60
CA ALA A 333 29.46 7.88 -3.47
C ALA A 333 30.65 8.47 -4.27
N ILE A 334 30.66 9.79 -4.45
CA ILE A 334 31.71 10.50 -5.21
C ILE A 334 33.07 10.29 -4.53
N GLY A 335 34.08 9.96 -5.33
CA GLY A 335 35.44 9.73 -4.84
C GLY A 335 35.74 8.31 -4.37
N GLY A 336 34.90 7.32 -4.70
CA GLY A 336 35.18 5.90 -4.46
C GLY A 336 35.07 5.48 -2.98
N ARG A 337 34.31 6.22 -2.17
CA ARG A 337 34.09 5.93 -0.76
C ARG A 337 33.08 4.77 -0.63
N THR A 338 33.44 3.74 0.13
CA THR A 338 32.74 2.44 0.20
C THR A 338 31.77 2.31 1.38
N GLN A 339 31.32 3.41 1.99
CA GLN A 339 30.38 3.32 3.10
C GLN A 339 28.99 2.99 2.55
N SER A 340 28.28 2.03 3.15
CA SER A 340 26.96 1.63 2.67
C SER A 340 25.91 2.73 2.87
N SER A 341 24.89 2.72 2.01
CA SER A 341 23.66 3.49 2.21
C SER A 341 23.00 3.16 3.56
N SER A 342 22.22 4.09 4.09
CA SER A 342 21.35 3.85 5.25
C SER A 342 19.92 4.33 4.99
N PRO A 343 18.91 3.71 5.64
CA PRO A 343 17.53 4.19 5.56
C PRO A 343 17.38 5.64 6.02
N ALA A 344 18.10 6.05 7.08
CA ALA A 344 18.02 7.41 7.60
C ALA A 344 18.50 8.46 6.57
N TYR A 345 19.71 8.33 6.03
CA TYR A 345 20.25 9.32 5.08
C TYR A 345 19.48 9.31 3.76
N THR A 346 19.01 8.15 3.32
CA THR A 346 18.13 8.04 2.16
C THR A 346 16.82 8.81 2.40
N ALA A 347 16.20 8.63 3.56
CA ALA A 347 14.97 9.32 3.91
C ALA A 347 15.15 10.85 4.02
N TYR A 348 16.19 11.34 4.70
CA TYR A 348 16.52 12.77 4.73
C TYR A 348 16.73 13.35 3.33
N THR A 349 17.43 12.61 2.46
CA THR A 349 17.71 13.04 1.09
C THR A 349 16.44 13.12 0.26
N LEU A 350 15.58 12.11 0.33
CA LEU A 350 14.28 12.12 -0.35
C LEU A 350 13.42 13.30 0.11
N VAL A 351 13.30 13.53 1.42
CA VAL A 351 12.57 14.69 1.95
C VAL A 351 13.14 16.01 1.42
N ALA A 352 14.47 16.16 1.38
CA ALA A 352 15.10 17.37 0.86
C ALA A 352 14.84 17.58 -0.65
N LEU A 353 15.00 16.53 -1.47
CA LEU A 353 14.74 16.57 -2.92
C LEU A 353 13.27 16.91 -3.21
N LEU A 354 12.34 16.25 -2.53
CA LEU A 354 10.90 16.47 -2.72
C LEU A 354 10.48 17.86 -2.23
N THR A 355 11.06 18.35 -1.12
CA THR A 355 10.86 19.74 -0.65
C THR A 355 11.39 20.75 -1.67
N ALA A 356 12.49 20.44 -2.37
CA ALA A 356 13.05 21.25 -3.45
C ALA A 356 12.27 21.17 -4.77
N GLY A 357 11.13 20.48 -4.81
CA GLY A 357 10.28 20.37 -6.00
C GLY A 357 10.78 19.35 -7.03
N VAL A 358 11.70 18.46 -6.66
CA VAL A 358 12.05 17.32 -7.52
C VAL A 358 10.84 16.39 -7.60
N ALA A 359 10.44 16.03 -8.83
CA ALA A 359 9.24 15.24 -9.04
C ALA A 359 9.40 13.82 -8.44
N PRO A 360 8.31 13.21 -7.90
CA PRO A 360 8.38 11.85 -7.37
C PRO A 360 8.86 10.80 -8.38
N ASN A 361 8.62 11.00 -9.68
CA ASN A 361 9.06 10.10 -10.75
C ASN A 361 10.51 10.33 -11.23
N ASP A 362 11.25 11.25 -10.61
CA ASP A 362 12.67 11.44 -10.88
C ASP A 362 13.45 10.15 -10.61
N PRO A 363 14.39 9.72 -11.48
CA PRO A 363 15.11 8.47 -11.31
C PRO A 363 15.84 8.34 -9.95
N ALA A 364 16.40 9.42 -9.43
CA ALA A 364 17.07 9.39 -8.13
C ALA A 364 16.07 9.16 -7.00
N VAL A 365 14.90 9.81 -7.07
CA VAL A 365 13.80 9.64 -6.09
C VAL A 365 13.25 8.22 -6.14
N GLN A 366 12.95 7.70 -7.33
CA GLN A 366 12.41 6.35 -7.50
C GLN A 366 13.36 5.26 -6.96
N ARG A 367 14.66 5.41 -7.21
CA ARG A 367 15.69 4.50 -6.67
C ARG A 367 15.78 4.59 -5.14
N GLY A 368 15.71 5.79 -4.57
CA GLY A 368 15.69 5.98 -3.11
C GLY A 368 14.45 5.39 -2.45
N VAL A 369 13.27 5.57 -3.06
CA VAL A 369 12.01 4.96 -2.59
C VAL A 369 12.11 3.43 -2.65
N ALA A 370 12.62 2.87 -3.74
CA ALA A 370 12.84 1.43 -3.86
C ALA A 370 13.81 0.91 -2.78
N TYR A 371 14.90 1.63 -2.52
CA TYR A 371 15.81 1.32 -1.43
C TYR A 371 15.10 1.31 -0.06
N LEU A 372 14.36 2.37 0.30
CA LEU A 372 13.62 2.42 1.57
C LEU A 372 12.63 1.27 1.72
N ARG A 373 11.90 0.92 0.65
CA ARG A 373 10.98 -0.22 0.67
C ARG A 373 11.71 -1.54 0.87
N SER A 374 12.90 -1.70 0.29
CA SER A 374 13.71 -2.91 0.46
C SER A 374 14.27 -3.09 1.87
N CYS A 375 14.47 -1.98 2.60
CA CYS A 375 14.96 -2.00 3.98
C CYS A 375 13.86 -2.17 5.03
N PHE A 376 12.58 -2.12 4.65
CA PHE A 376 11.46 -2.19 5.59
C PHE A 376 11.32 -3.61 6.16
N ASP A 377 11.34 -3.71 7.48
CA ASP A 377 11.12 -4.96 8.22
C ASP A 377 9.93 -4.80 9.18
N PRO A 378 8.75 -5.39 8.87
CA PRO A 378 7.54 -5.22 9.69
C PRO A 378 7.63 -5.92 11.05
N ASP A 379 8.59 -6.81 11.27
CA ASP A 379 8.71 -7.59 12.50
C ASP A 379 9.56 -6.88 13.57
N LYS A 380 10.34 -5.87 13.18
CA LYS A 380 11.12 -5.03 14.11
C LYS A 380 10.25 -3.98 14.80
N GLU A 381 10.65 -3.57 16.01
CA GLU A 381 10.02 -2.45 16.72
C GLU A 381 10.20 -1.14 15.93
N GLU A 382 11.40 -0.94 15.39
CA GLU A 382 11.73 0.10 14.41
C GLU A 382 11.90 -0.53 13.01
N PRO A 383 10.95 -0.34 12.08
CA PRO A 383 10.96 -1.02 10.79
C PRO A 383 12.09 -0.59 9.85
N TRP A 384 12.68 0.57 10.10
CA TRP A 384 13.90 1.02 9.44
C TRP A 384 14.99 1.23 10.49
N GLU A 385 16.16 0.64 10.24
CA GLU A 385 17.29 0.72 11.15
C GLU A 385 17.85 2.15 11.23
N GLY A 386 17.97 2.66 12.45
CA GLY A 386 18.63 3.93 12.74
C GLY A 386 20.12 3.89 12.45
N THR A 387 20.76 5.05 12.37
CA THR A 387 22.22 5.13 12.17
C THR A 387 22.83 6.26 12.96
N ALA A 388 24.14 6.19 13.19
CA ALA A 388 24.90 7.25 13.83
C ALA A 388 26.16 7.60 13.04
N HIS A 389 26.51 8.89 13.02
CA HIS A 389 27.72 9.38 12.38
C HIS A 389 28.29 10.58 13.12
N THR A 390 29.62 10.58 13.27
CA THR A 390 30.32 11.63 13.99
C THR A 390 30.98 12.60 13.02
N SER A 391 30.52 13.86 13.01
CA SER A 391 31.11 14.93 12.22
C SER A 391 32.11 15.74 13.03
N LEU A 392 33.20 16.17 12.39
CA LEU A 392 34.14 17.12 12.97
C LEU A 392 33.55 18.53 12.88
N ILE A 393 33.40 19.19 14.04
CA ILE A 393 32.85 20.55 14.13
C ILE A 393 33.98 21.57 14.21
N ASN A 394 34.99 21.31 15.04
CA ASN A 394 36.11 22.23 15.16
C ASN A 394 37.43 21.44 15.24
N PRO A 395 38.28 21.51 14.19
CA PRO A 395 39.55 20.80 14.15
C PRO A 395 40.54 21.31 15.19
N ARG A 396 40.51 22.61 15.54
CA ARG A 396 41.46 23.21 16.49
C ARG A 396 41.25 22.68 17.91
N THR A 397 40.01 22.46 18.28
CA THR A 397 39.61 21.96 19.61
C THR A 397 39.29 20.46 19.60
N SER A 398 39.43 19.81 18.44
CA SER A 398 38.99 18.42 18.20
C SER A 398 37.53 18.16 18.60
N SER A 399 36.67 19.19 18.54
CA SER A 399 35.26 19.08 18.89
C SER A 399 34.50 18.37 17.79
N ARG A 400 33.70 17.37 18.18
CA ARG A 400 32.91 16.53 17.28
C ARG A 400 31.45 16.51 17.71
N LEU A 401 30.56 16.30 16.75
CA LEU A 401 29.14 16.10 17.01
C LEU A 401 28.74 14.69 16.56
N ASP A 402 28.16 13.93 17.49
CA ASP A 402 27.62 12.60 17.26
C ASP A 402 26.15 12.72 16.85
N PHE A 403 25.88 12.59 15.55
CA PHE A 403 24.53 12.60 15.01
C PHE A 403 23.95 11.20 15.08
N ARG A 404 22.82 11.06 15.77
CA ARG A 404 21.99 9.86 15.79
C ARG A 404 20.71 10.14 15.03
N HIS A 405 20.34 9.24 14.13
CA HIS A 405 19.23 9.46 13.22
C HIS A 405 18.14 8.41 13.39
N PHE A 406 16.96 8.87 13.79
CA PHE A 406 15.77 8.04 13.88
C PHE A 406 15.23 7.73 12.48
N ALA A 407 15.50 6.57 11.92
CA ALA A 407 15.15 6.32 10.52
C ALA A 407 13.63 6.24 10.27
N THR A 408 12.88 5.62 11.19
CA THR A 408 11.46 5.30 10.98
C THR A 408 10.58 6.51 10.68
N PRO A 409 10.59 7.61 11.46
CA PRO A 409 9.76 8.78 11.16
C PRO A 409 10.13 9.44 9.83
N TRP A 410 11.42 9.56 9.53
CA TRP A 410 11.88 10.16 8.28
C TRP A 410 11.54 9.30 7.06
N ALA A 411 11.63 7.98 7.17
CA ALA A 411 11.24 7.07 6.10
C ALA A 411 9.74 7.17 5.78
N LEU A 412 8.89 7.26 6.81
CA LEU A 412 7.46 7.54 6.64
C LEU A 412 7.23 8.86 5.91
N ALA A 413 7.87 9.94 6.36
CA ALA A 413 7.75 11.25 5.70
C ALA A 413 8.22 11.19 4.24
N ALA A 414 9.34 10.54 3.97
CA ALA A 414 9.90 10.39 2.62
C ALA A 414 8.96 9.63 1.68
N LEU A 415 8.46 8.46 2.11
CA LEU A 415 7.53 7.65 1.30
C LEU A 415 6.22 8.40 1.04
N THR A 416 5.68 9.06 2.06
CA THR A 416 4.45 9.84 1.93
C THR A 416 4.63 11.03 0.97
N MET A 417 5.72 11.79 1.12
CA MET A 417 6.03 12.90 0.20
C MET A 417 6.30 12.42 -1.23
N ALA A 418 6.74 11.17 -1.42
CA ALA A 418 6.91 10.54 -2.73
C ALA A 418 5.59 10.02 -3.33
N GLY A 419 4.45 10.22 -2.65
CA GLY A 419 3.11 9.90 -3.14
C GLY A 419 2.49 8.63 -2.57
N ALA A 420 3.12 7.98 -1.59
CA ALA A 420 2.45 6.93 -0.82
C ALA A 420 1.47 7.55 0.20
N ASP A 421 0.47 6.78 0.62
CA ASP A 421 -0.47 7.17 1.67
C ASP A 421 -0.80 5.95 2.55
N LEU A 422 -1.80 6.06 3.43
CA LEU A 422 -2.16 4.98 4.34
C LEU A 422 -2.82 3.76 3.66
N SER A 423 -3.14 3.81 2.36
CA SER A 423 -3.50 2.63 1.57
C SER A 423 -2.28 1.74 1.29
N ASP A 424 -1.06 2.28 1.39
CA ASP A 424 0.18 1.53 1.29
C ASP A 424 0.42 0.74 2.59
N PRO A 425 0.52 -0.60 2.55
CA PRO A 425 0.75 -1.42 3.73
C PRO A 425 2.04 -1.06 4.49
N ILE A 426 3.08 -0.58 3.80
CA ILE A 426 4.35 -0.16 4.44
C ILE A 426 4.13 1.11 5.26
N VAL A 427 3.42 2.10 4.71
CA VAL A 427 3.13 3.36 5.41
C VAL A 427 2.18 3.11 6.58
N LEU A 428 1.13 2.32 6.38
CA LEU A 428 0.18 1.96 7.44
C LEU A 428 0.87 1.22 8.60
N THR A 429 1.63 0.18 8.28
CA THR A 429 2.33 -0.64 9.29
C THR A 429 3.43 0.18 9.96
N GLY A 430 4.22 0.94 9.20
CA GLY A 430 5.25 1.81 9.76
C GLY A 430 4.68 2.88 10.70
N THR A 431 3.51 3.45 10.38
CA THR A 431 2.81 4.42 11.23
C THR A 431 2.32 3.76 12.52
N ASP A 432 1.73 2.57 12.44
CA ASP A 432 1.33 1.82 13.65
C ASP A 432 2.54 1.47 14.53
N ARG A 433 3.66 1.04 13.92
CA ARG A 433 4.92 0.74 14.62
C ARG A 433 5.50 1.97 15.29
N LEU A 434 5.54 3.11 14.59
CA LEU A 434 5.97 4.38 15.16
C LEU A 434 5.14 4.69 16.41
N LEU A 435 3.81 4.70 16.32
CA LEU A 435 2.94 4.99 17.47
C LEU A 435 3.19 4.10 18.70
N ARG A 436 3.66 2.86 18.52
CA ARG A 436 4.00 1.94 19.63
C ARG A 436 5.32 2.31 20.33
N LEU A 437 6.16 3.12 19.70
CA LEU A 437 7.41 3.63 20.28
C LEU A 437 7.17 4.78 21.27
N GLN A 438 5.97 5.36 21.31
CA GLN A 438 5.64 6.38 22.30
C GLN A 438 5.50 5.75 23.69
N ASP A 439 6.07 6.41 24.70
CA ASP A 439 5.88 6.08 26.10
C ASP A 439 4.63 6.75 26.67
N PRO A 440 4.08 6.24 27.79
CA PRO A 440 2.88 6.81 28.41
C PRO A 440 3.00 8.28 28.81
N ASP A 441 4.22 8.78 29.03
CA ASP A 441 4.51 10.17 29.38
C ASP A 441 4.55 11.12 28.17
N GLY A 442 4.45 10.60 26.94
CA GLY A 442 4.45 11.36 25.70
C GLY A 442 5.81 11.46 25.00
N ALA A 443 6.88 10.92 25.59
CA ALA A 443 8.19 10.82 24.98
C ALA A 443 8.25 9.67 23.97
N TRP A 444 9.26 9.68 23.09
CA TRP A 444 9.43 8.68 22.04
C TRP A 444 10.71 7.88 22.25
N ARG A 445 10.61 6.56 22.22
CA ARG A 445 11.75 5.65 22.30
C ARG A 445 12.46 5.55 20.95
N CYS A 446 13.78 5.44 21.02
CA CYS A 446 14.63 5.11 19.89
C CYS A 446 15.76 4.18 20.35
N SER A 447 16.02 3.17 19.53
CA SER A 447 17.04 2.13 19.70
C SER A 447 18.46 2.69 19.84
N LEU A 448 18.73 3.88 19.27
CA LEU A 448 20.03 4.55 19.34
C LEU A 448 20.31 5.22 20.69
N THR A 449 19.28 5.41 21.53
CA THR A 449 19.40 6.04 22.86
C THR A 449 18.60 5.26 23.89
N PRO A 450 18.98 3.99 24.17
CA PRO A 450 18.23 3.14 25.08
C PRO A 450 18.19 3.74 26.49
N GLY A 451 16.99 3.87 27.05
CA GLY A 451 16.78 4.42 28.39
C GLY A 451 16.88 5.94 28.51
N SER A 452 17.14 6.67 27.41
CA SER A 452 17.11 8.13 27.40
C SER A 452 15.94 8.64 26.57
N ARG A 453 15.35 9.76 26.99
CA ARG A 453 14.35 10.50 26.21
C ARG A 453 15.04 11.70 25.59
N VAL A 454 14.86 11.86 24.28
CA VAL A 454 15.59 12.86 23.51
C VAL A 454 14.64 13.71 22.67
N MET A 455 14.94 15.01 22.61
CA MET A 455 14.09 15.99 21.94
C MET A 455 13.87 15.66 20.46
N TRP A 456 14.93 15.31 19.73
CA TRP A 456 14.85 14.99 18.30
C TRP A 456 13.90 13.83 18.01
N ALA A 457 13.79 12.82 18.89
CA ALA A 457 12.89 11.69 18.66
C ALA A 457 11.42 12.12 18.69
N THR A 458 11.10 13.05 19.59
CA THR A 458 9.74 13.61 19.72
C THR A 458 9.41 14.49 18.51
N HIS A 459 10.35 15.35 18.11
CA HIS A 459 10.22 16.16 16.89
C HIS A 459 9.98 15.28 15.65
N ASP A 460 10.85 14.30 15.43
CA ASP A 460 10.84 13.45 14.24
C ASP A 460 9.52 12.66 14.13
N ALA A 461 9.04 12.12 15.25
CA ALA A 461 7.77 11.41 15.31
C ALA A 461 6.58 12.32 14.96
N LEU A 462 6.50 13.51 15.55
CA LEU A 462 5.43 14.46 15.25
C LEU A 462 5.48 14.96 13.81
N TYR A 463 6.67 15.19 13.25
CA TYR A 463 6.85 15.53 11.84
C TYR A 463 6.30 14.43 10.91
N ALA A 464 6.62 13.17 11.19
CA ALA A 464 6.16 12.03 10.40
C ALA A 464 4.64 11.85 10.50
N LEU A 465 4.08 11.88 11.71
CA LEU A 465 2.64 11.77 11.92
C LEU A 465 1.87 12.89 11.22
N ARG A 466 2.36 14.14 11.31
CA ARG A 466 1.78 15.27 10.59
C ARG A 466 1.80 15.03 9.08
N THR A 467 2.95 14.60 8.55
CA THR A 467 3.12 14.35 7.11
C THR A 467 2.19 13.25 6.61
N VAL A 468 2.08 12.14 7.33
CA VAL A 468 1.18 11.02 7.00
C VAL A 468 -0.29 11.43 7.09
N MET A 469 -0.68 12.17 8.12
CA MET A 469 -2.09 12.54 8.30
C MET A 469 -2.56 13.63 7.33
N ASP A 470 -1.66 14.49 6.84
CA ASP A 470 -2.01 15.53 5.86
C ASP A 470 -2.44 14.92 4.50
N THR A 471 -2.01 13.70 4.15
CA THR A 471 -2.47 13.03 2.92
C THR A 471 -3.88 12.43 3.06
N ALA A 472 -4.33 12.18 4.29
CA ALA A 472 -5.56 11.44 4.56
C ALA A 472 -6.88 12.22 4.32
N ARG A 473 -6.84 13.52 3.96
CA ARG A 473 -7.99 14.40 3.62
C ARG A 473 -9.26 14.24 4.49
N ASN A 474 -9.10 13.84 5.77
CA ASN A 474 -10.14 13.55 6.77
C ASN A 474 -10.85 12.19 6.69
N ASP A 475 -10.53 11.30 5.74
CA ASP A 475 -11.18 9.99 5.57
C ASP A 475 -10.15 8.84 5.60
N VAL A 476 -9.56 8.61 6.78
CA VAL A 476 -8.56 7.54 7.00
C VAL A 476 -9.13 6.15 6.72
N GLU A 477 -10.32 5.83 7.25
CA GLU A 477 -10.91 4.49 7.08
C GLU A 477 -11.21 4.14 5.62
N PRO A 478 -11.92 4.97 4.84
CA PRO A 478 -12.12 4.71 3.42
C PRO A 478 -10.81 4.53 2.66
N MET A 479 -9.80 5.38 2.90
CA MET A 479 -8.51 5.33 2.21
C MET A 479 -7.74 4.03 2.50
N VAL A 480 -7.62 3.64 3.77
CA VAL A 480 -6.90 2.41 4.15
C VAL A 480 -7.58 1.16 3.59
N LEU A 481 -8.91 1.16 3.51
CA LEU A 481 -9.69 0.02 3.06
C LEU A 481 -9.88 -0.05 1.55
N GLU A 482 -9.51 1.00 0.80
CA GLU A 482 -9.72 1.10 -0.64
C GLU A 482 -9.10 -0.07 -1.44
N PRO A 483 -7.83 -0.49 -1.19
CA PRO A 483 -7.24 -1.60 -1.94
C PRO A 483 -8.07 -2.89 -1.81
N TYR A 484 -8.55 -3.19 -0.60
CA TYR A 484 -9.33 -4.38 -0.32
C TYR A 484 -10.73 -4.32 -0.96
N ARG A 485 -11.38 -3.15 -0.93
CA ARG A 485 -12.68 -2.92 -1.58
C ARG A 485 -12.60 -2.99 -3.11
N SER A 486 -11.51 -2.49 -3.66
CA SER A 486 -11.21 -2.57 -5.10
C SER A 486 -11.00 -4.03 -5.53
N GLU A 487 -10.23 -4.82 -4.78
CA GLU A 487 -10.06 -6.26 -5.05
C GLU A 487 -11.38 -7.04 -4.97
N GLU A 488 -12.19 -6.76 -3.95
CA GLU A 488 -13.55 -7.33 -3.82
C GLU A 488 -14.42 -7.00 -5.03
N SER A 489 -14.39 -5.75 -5.51
CA SER A 489 -15.16 -5.30 -6.67
C SER A 489 -14.73 -6.03 -7.95
N VAL A 490 -13.41 -6.16 -8.17
CA VAL A 490 -12.84 -6.89 -9.32
C VAL A 490 -13.23 -8.37 -9.28
N ALA A 491 -13.22 -8.99 -8.11
CA ALA A 491 -13.64 -10.38 -7.94
C ALA A 491 -15.13 -10.55 -8.26
N LEU A 492 -16.00 -9.65 -7.77
CA LEU A 492 -17.43 -9.65 -8.06
C LEU A 492 -17.72 -9.47 -9.54
N GLU A 493 -17.08 -8.51 -10.21
CA GLU A 493 -17.23 -8.28 -11.66
C GLU A 493 -16.82 -9.50 -12.47
N SER A 494 -15.66 -10.09 -12.16
CA SER A 494 -15.15 -11.30 -12.82
C SER A 494 -16.15 -12.46 -12.70
N CYS A 495 -16.73 -12.64 -11.52
CA CYS A 495 -17.77 -13.65 -11.30
C CYS A 495 -19.07 -13.32 -12.05
N ALA A 496 -19.52 -12.07 -12.06
CA ALA A 496 -20.72 -11.65 -12.77
C ALA A 496 -20.58 -11.93 -14.28
N VAL A 497 -19.44 -11.58 -14.89
CA VAL A 497 -19.12 -11.87 -16.30
C VAL A 497 -19.15 -13.37 -16.56
N ALA A 498 -18.53 -14.19 -15.71
CA ALA A 498 -18.51 -15.63 -15.88
C ALA A 498 -19.91 -16.27 -15.79
N VAL A 499 -20.75 -15.79 -14.86
CA VAL A 499 -22.14 -16.24 -14.74
C VAL A 499 -22.96 -15.87 -15.98
N VAL A 500 -22.76 -14.67 -16.53
CA VAL A 500 -23.41 -14.24 -17.78
C VAL A 500 -22.94 -15.08 -18.96
N ALA A 501 -21.63 -15.28 -19.12
CA ALA A 501 -21.06 -16.11 -20.19
C ALA A 501 -21.48 -17.59 -20.09
N GLY A 502 -21.59 -18.13 -18.87
CA GLY A 502 -22.07 -19.49 -18.60
C GLY A 502 -23.55 -19.71 -18.93
N ARG A 503 -24.39 -18.67 -18.85
CA ARG A 503 -25.82 -18.74 -19.26
C ARG A 503 -26.00 -18.95 -20.76
N ASP A 504 -25.05 -18.49 -21.59
CA ASP A 504 -25.14 -18.66 -23.05
C ASP A 504 -24.83 -20.09 -23.52
N ARG A 505 -24.13 -20.90 -22.70
CA ARG A 505 -23.77 -22.31 -22.99
C ARG A 505 -24.77 -23.33 -22.44
N THR A 506 -26.07 -23.14 -22.67
CA THR A 506 -27.08 -24.14 -22.27
C THR A 506 -27.20 -25.29 -23.32
N PRO A 507 -27.11 -26.57 -22.92
CA PRO A 507 -27.16 -27.73 -23.84
C PRO A 507 -28.51 -27.89 -24.58
N ALA A 508 -29.56 -27.19 -24.13
CA ALA A 508 -30.84 -27.13 -24.81
C ALA A 508 -30.76 -26.45 -26.20
N ARG A 509 -29.84 -25.49 -26.38
CA ARG A 509 -29.65 -24.79 -27.66
C ARG A 509 -28.91 -25.67 -28.69
N GLU A 510 -27.99 -26.53 -28.24
CA GLU A 510 -27.29 -27.48 -29.11
C GLU A 510 -28.18 -28.63 -29.57
N ARG A 511 -29.00 -29.23 -28.69
CA ARG A 511 -29.98 -30.26 -29.09
C ARG A 511 -30.96 -29.74 -30.14
N ARG A 512 -31.41 -28.49 -30.01
CA ARG A 512 -32.33 -27.87 -30.96
C ARG A 512 -31.67 -27.60 -32.32
N ARG A 513 -30.40 -27.18 -32.33
CA ARG A 513 -29.62 -27.00 -33.57
C ARG A 513 -29.34 -28.33 -34.27
N TRP A 514 -28.94 -29.37 -33.52
CA TRP A 514 -28.69 -30.70 -34.07
C TRP A 514 -29.95 -31.34 -34.65
N PHE A 515 -31.10 -31.22 -33.98
CA PHE A 515 -32.38 -31.69 -34.53
C PHE A 515 -32.74 -30.95 -35.82
N GLN A 516 -32.53 -29.63 -35.88
CA GLN A 516 -32.82 -28.83 -37.07
C GLN A 516 -31.90 -29.21 -38.25
N THR A 517 -30.59 -29.37 -38.03
CA THR A 517 -29.67 -29.79 -39.10
C THR A 517 -29.93 -31.21 -39.57
N ALA A 518 -30.24 -32.14 -38.66
CA ALA A 518 -30.61 -33.52 -39.03
C ALA A 518 -31.90 -33.55 -39.86
N TRP A 519 -32.94 -32.81 -39.45
CA TRP A 519 -34.21 -32.75 -40.18
C TRP A 519 -34.02 -32.11 -41.57
N LEU A 520 -33.31 -30.98 -41.64
CA LEU A 520 -33.01 -30.32 -42.92
C LEU A 520 -32.24 -31.24 -43.87
N SER A 521 -31.27 -32.02 -43.36
CA SER A 521 -30.51 -32.98 -44.18
C SER A 521 -31.40 -34.09 -44.74
N VAL A 522 -32.33 -34.62 -43.94
CA VAL A 522 -33.31 -35.63 -44.40
C VAL A 522 -34.23 -35.05 -45.47
N LEU A 523 -34.78 -33.84 -45.26
CA LEU A 523 -35.62 -33.17 -46.25
C LEU A 523 -34.87 -32.96 -47.57
N THR A 524 -33.60 -32.56 -47.47
CA THR A 524 -32.71 -32.30 -48.61
C THR A 524 -32.52 -33.56 -49.47
N VAL A 525 -32.29 -34.72 -48.85
CA VAL A 525 -32.17 -36.01 -49.55
C VAL A 525 -33.49 -36.44 -50.19
N VAL A 526 -34.62 -36.27 -49.48
CA VAL A 526 -35.95 -36.62 -50.01
C VAL A 526 -36.28 -35.77 -51.23
N VAL A 527 -36.03 -34.46 -51.17
CA VAL A 527 -36.26 -33.56 -52.30
C VAL A 527 -35.39 -33.98 -53.49
N ALA A 528 -34.10 -34.28 -53.28
CA ALA A 528 -33.21 -34.76 -54.35
C ALA A 528 -33.76 -36.03 -55.02
N LEU A 529 -34.15 -37.03 -54.22
CA LEU A 529 -34.69 -38.30 -54.74
C LEU A 529 -36.00 -38.10 -55.52
N VAL A 530 -36.89 -37.24 -55.04
CA VAL A 530 -38.13 -36.90 -55.74
C VAL A 530 -37.85 -36.19 -57.06
N THR A 531 -36.93 -35.22 -57.08
CA THR A 531 -36.53 -34.55 -58.34
C THR A 531 -35.87 -35.50 -59.33
N LEU A 532 -35.00 -36.41 -58.87
CA LEU A 532 -34.39 -37.41 -59.74
C LEU A 532 -35.42 -38.39 -60.30
N ASN A 533 -36.44 -38.73 -59.52
CA ASN A 533 -37.55 -39.56 -59.98
C ASN A 533 -38.47 -38.82 -60.97
N GLN A 534 -38.73 -37.53 -60.77
CA GLN A 534 -39.53 -36.73 -61.72
C GLN A 534 -38.82 -36.47 -63.05
N LEU A 535 -37.49 -36.52 -63.06
CA LEU A 535 -36.67 -36.41 -64.26
C LEU A 535 -36.42 -37.76 -64.96
N ASP A 536 -37.09 -38.84 -64.53
CA ASP A 536 -36.95 -40.21 -65.07
C ASP A 536 -35.51 -40.77 -65.08
N VAL A 537 -34.59 -40.15 -64.32
CA VAL A 537 -33.16 -40.49 -64.27
C VAL A 537 -32.92 -41.95 -63.89
N PHE A 538 -33.77 -42.51 -63.01
CA PHE A 538 -33.68 -43.91 -62.60
C PHE A 538 -34.04 -44.90 -63.72
N GLN A 539 -34.93 -44.52 -64.65
CA GLN A 539 -35.26 -45.32 -65.83
C GLN A 539 -34.14 -45.22 -66.86
N GLU A 540 -33.57 -44.02 -67.08
CA GLU A 540 -32.47 -43.79 -68.02
C GLU A 540 -31.19 -44.56 -67.63
N LEU A 541 -30.87 -44.68 -66.33
CA LEU A 541 -29.75 -45.47 -65.82
C LEU A 541 -29.85 -46.98 -66.13
N LEU A 542 -31.07 -47.49 -66.34
CA LEU A 542 -31.35 -48.91 -66.61
C LEU A 542 -31.37 -49.25 -68.11
N THR A 543 -31.25 -48.27 -69.00
CA THR A 543 -31.22 -48.48 -70.46
C THR A 543 -29.88 -49.04 -70.95
N SER A 544 -29.84 -49.63 -72.15
CA SER A 544 -28.58 -50.13 -72.76
C SER A 544 -27.79 -49.06 -73.53
N SER A 545 -28.33 -47.86 -73.66
CA SER A 545 -27.74 -46.72 -74.37
C SER A 545 -26.70 -46.00 -73.51
N ASN A 546 -25.48 -45.85 -74.03
CA ASN A 546 -24.41 -45.14 -73.33
C ASN A 546 -24.66 -43.62 -73.24
N ALA A 547 -25.41 -43.04 -74.17
CA ALA A 547 -25.72 -41.61 -74.16
C ALA A 547 -26.69 -41.25 -73.03
N ASP A 548 -27.71 -42.08 -72.82
CA ASP A 548 -28.74 -41.86 -71.79
C ASP A 548 -28.15 -42.05 -70.39
N LYS A 549 -27.21 -42.98 -70.22
CA LYS A 549 -26.44 -43.11 -68.98
C LYS A 549 -25.62 -41.87 -68.65
N ILE A 550 -24.93 -41.29 -69.64
CA ILE A 550 -24.12 -40.08 -69.42
C ILE A 550 -25.02 -38.90 -69.01
N TRP A 551 -26.18 -38.76 -69.64
CA TRP A 551 -27.17 -37.74 -69.26
C TRP A 551 -27.72 -37.96 -67.84
N ALA A 552 -28.06 -39.20 -67.49
CA ALA A 552 -28.54 -39.53 -66.16
C ALA A 552 -27.48 -39.29 -65.06
N TRP A 553 -26.20 -39.59 -65.34
CA TRP A 553 -25.09 -39.26 -64.45
C TRP A 553 -24.90 -37.74 -64.31
N ALA A 554 -24.98 -36.99 -65.41
CA ALA A 554 -24.87 -35.53 -65.38
C ALA A 554 -26.04 -34.88 -64.61
N ALA A 555 -27.27 -35.36 -64.80
CA ALA A 555 -28.45 -34.91 -64.07
C ALA A 555 -28.35 -35.22 -62.58
N THR A 556 -27.89 -36.42 -62.21
CA THR A 556 -27.64 -36.80 -60.81
C THR A 556 -26.62 -35.89 -60.15
N LEU A 557 -25.51 -35.60 -60.85
CA LEU A 557 -24.47 -34.70 -60.34
C LEU A 557 -25.00 -33.28 -60.15
N LEU A 558 -25.75 -32.76 -61.13
CA LEU A 558 -26.31 -31.41 -61.10
C LEU A 558 -27.33 -31.23 -59.97
N VAL A 559 -28.27 -32.17 -59.81
CA VAL A 559 -29.27 -32.13 -58.73
C VAL A 559 -28.58 -32.21 -57.38
N THR A 560 -27.59 -33.10 -57.23
CA THR A 560 -26.83 -33.22 -55.97
C THR A 560 -26.12 -31.91 -55.61
N LEU A 561 -25.48 -31.25 -56.60
CA LEU A 561 -24.81 -29.97 -56.42
C LEU A 561 -25.80 -28.84 -56.06
N LEU A 562 -26.91 -28.73 -56.78
CA LEU A 562 -27.93 -27.69 -56.52
C LEU A 562 -28.57 -27.85 -55.14
N VAL A 563 -28.88 -29.09 -54.76
CA VAL A 563 -29.49 -29.42 -53.47
C VAL A 563 -28.51 -29.21 -52.30
N ALA A 564 -27.21 -29.44 -52.49
CA ALA A 564 -26.19 -29.18 -51.47
C ALA A 564 -25.94 -27.67 -51.24
N VAL A 565 -26.12 -26.84 -52.27
CA VAL A 565 -25.86 -25.39 -52.20
C VAL A 565 -27.10 -24.61 -51.74
N ALA A 566 -28.31 -25.11 -51.98
CA ALA A 566 -29.56 -24.44 -51.64
C ALA A 566 -29.71 -23.98 -50.17
N PRO A 567 -29.32 -24.78 -49.14
CA PRO A 567 -29.42 -24.35 -47.75
C PRO A 567 -28.53 -23.14 -47.42
N ASN A 568 -27.34 -23.07 -48.02
CA ASN A 568 -26.41 -21.95 -47.80
C ASN A 568 -26.90 -20.67 -48.49
N VAL A 569 -27.42 -20.77 -49.71
CA VAL A 569 -27.96 -19.61 -50.45
C VAL A 569 -29.21 -19.05 -49.76
N VAL A 570 -30.14 -19.91 -49.32
CA VAL A 570 -31.34 -19.49 -48.58
C VAL A 570 -30.97 -18.91 -47.21
N GLY A 571 -29.96 -19.49 -46.54
CA GLY A 571 -29.44 -18.97 -45.27
C GLY A 571 -28.81 -17.58 -45.42
N GLU A 572 -28.08 -17.35 -46.51
CA GLU A 572 -27.43 -16.08 -46.80
C GLU A 572 -28.44 -14.99 -47.23
N GLU A 573 -29.43 -15.33 -48.05
CA GLU A 573 -30.55 -14.43 -48.37
C GLU A 573 -31.36 -14.05 -47.11
N TYR A 574 -31.67 -15.00 -46.23
CA TYR A 574 -32.36 -14.71 -44.98
C TYR A 574 -31.55 -13.78 -44.07
N ARG A 575 -30.21 -13.97 -44.02
CA ARG A 575 -29.30 -13.09 -43.28
C ARG A 575 -29.28 -11.68 -43.86
N VAL A 576 -29.22 -11.54 -45.19
CA VAL A 576 -29.28 -10.25 -45.90
C VAL A 576 -30.63 -9.56 -45.67
N TRP A 577 -31.74 -10.29 -45.74
CA TRP A 577 -33.08 -9.75 -45.49
C TRP A 577 -33.27 -9.27 -44.05
N ARG A 578 -32.78 -10.06 -43.07
CA ARG A 578 -32.81 -9.67 -41.65
C ARG A 578 -31.97 -8.41 -41.39
N ASN A 579 -30.80 -8.29 -42.00
CA ASN A 579 -29.95 -7.11 -41.87
C ASN A 579 -30.58 -5.86 -42.52
N ARG A 580 -31.26 -6.00 -43.67
CA ARG A 580 -32.05 -4.91 -44.28
C ARG A 580 -33.21 -4.44 -43.40
N ARG A 581 -33.83 -5.33 -42.62
CA ARG A 581 -34.90 -4.99 -41.66
C ARG A 581 -34.36 -4.32 -40.40
N ALA A 582 -33.17 -4.69 -39.95
CA ALA A 582 -32.50 -4.04 -38.81
C ALA A 582 -32.04 -2.62 -39.16
N GLY A 583 -31.50 -2.40 -40.36
CA GLY A 583 -31.08 -1.07 -40.81
C GLY A 583 -32.21 -0.05 -41.02
N ARG A 584 -33.46 -0.50 -41.23
CA ARG A 584 -34.64 0.38 -41.29
C ARG A 584 -35.17 0.82 -39.92
N ARG A 585 -34.61 0.32 -38.81
CA ARG A 585 -34.99 0.71 -37.43
C ARG A 585 -34.04 1.72 -36.78
N THR A 586 -32.92 2.06 -37.43
CA THR A 586 -31.91 3.00 -36.91
C THR A 586 -31.81 4.30 -37.73
N GLY A 587 -32.82 4.59 -38.56
CA GLY A 587 -32.86 5.78 -39.43
C GLY A 587 -34.22 6.47 -39.44
N GLY A 588 -34.89 6.52 -38.28
CA GLY A 588 -36.13 7.26 -38.05
C GLY A 588 -36.07 7.96 -36.70
#